data_AF-A0A0U2YG74-F1
#
_entry.id   AF-A0A0U2YG74-F1
#
_cell.length_a   1.000
_cell.length_b   1.000
_cell.length_c   1.000
_cell.angle_alpha   90.00
_cell.angle_beta   90.00
_cell.angle_gamma   90.00
#
_symmetry.space_group_name_H-M   'P 1'
#
loop_
_entity.id
_entity.type
_entity.pdbx_description
1 polymer ?
#
loop_
_entity_poly.entity_id
_entity_poly.type
_entity_poly.pdbx_seq_one_letter_code
_entity_poly.pdbx_strand_id
1 'polypeptide(L)'
;MNKPHLRYKDQTPRERTWTIHFISIMKFVKGLVLVAVGIRLVTLLGRDVEAWATDFVTRHGIDLANRYVHSALEKLAGVGNTQLLQMSGVAFGYSVLLFTEGIGLWLQKRWAEYLTAIATGLLIPLELYEIYNKFTWVRVGILALNIFVVWYLVTRLKDEKKESATEGTEKFHTRIKICGITNLEDARIAVKLGADELGFNFYEKSPRFVTPEEAGSMIKMIDPAILKTGVFVNETVERICEISAVAGLDAIQLHGDEDNRFIEEVHMMTGLPVIKAFRVSTDFRPLDITHSSAEAVLLDKYSTRERGGTGELFNWKLAKGAYRLVDRLYLAGGLTADNVSEAIKIVRPFAVDACSGIEMEPGKKDHEKLRRFVAAVRETI
;
A
#
# COMPACT_ATOMS: atom_id res chain seq x y z
N MET A 1 3.77 5.91 0.73
CA MET A 1 3.16 5.32 -0.50
C MET A 1 3.66 3.90 -0.62
N ASN A 2 2.78 2.88 -0.57
CA ASN A 2 3.16 1.47 -0.81
C ASN A 2 4.06 1.40 -2.03
N LYS A 3 5.21 0.73 -1.90
CA LYS A 3 6.02 0.28 -3.04
C LYS A 3 5.08 -0.16 -4.16
N PRO A 4 5.21 0.38 -5.38
CA PRO A 4 4.45 -0.16 -6.48
C PRO A 4 4.76 -1.66 -6.54
N HIS A 5 3.72 -2.49 -6.55
CA HIS A 5 3.85 -3.92 -6.84
C HIS A 5 4.85 -4.10 -7.98
N LEU A 6 5.60 -5.20 -8.01
CA LEU A 6 6.63 -5.47 -9.02
C LEU A 6 6.13 -5.27 -10.47
N ARG A 7 4.83 -5.38 -10.69
CA ARG A 7 4.12 -5.16 -11.96
C ARG A 7 3.81 -3.68 -12.29
N TYR A 8 3.76 -2.80 -11.30
CA TYR A 8 3.39 -1.37 -11.43
C TYR A 8 4.57 -0.43 -11.22
N LYS A 9 5.80 -0.95 -11.17
CA LYS A 9 7.02 -0.15 -10.93
C LYS A 9 7.14 1.04 -11.89
N ASP A 10 6.60 0.89 -13.10
CA ASP A 10 6.65 1.89 -14.17
C ASP A 10 5.29 2.55 -14.47
N GLN A 11 4.25 2.32 -13.66
CA GLN A 11 2.90 2.86 -13.88
C GLN A 11 2.53 3.92 -12.84
N THR A 12 1.85 4.98 -13.29
CA THR A 12 1.35 6.02 -12.40
C THR A 12 0.19 5.51 -11.52
N PRO A 13 -0.05 6.07 -10.32
CA PRO A 13 -1.19 5.69 -9.46
C PRO A 13 -2.56 5.81 -10.16
N ARG A 14 -2.66 6.73 -11.14
CA ARG A 14 -3.85 6.94 -11.96
C ARG A 14 -4.07 5.79 -12.96
N GLU A 15 -3.01 5.29 -13.58
CA GLU A 15 -3.04 4.14 -14.50
C GLU A 15 -3.36 2.83 -13.76
N ARG A 16 -2.84 2.67 -12.52
CA ARG A 16 -3.08 1.48 -11.68
C ARG A 16 -4.56 1.26 -11.33
N THR A 17 -5.32 2.33 -11.24
CA THR A 17 -6.69 2.32 -10.67
C THR A 17 -7.77 2.38 -11.75
N TRP A 18 -7.43 2.88 -12.93
CA TRP A 18 -8.39 3.11 -14.01
C TRP A 18 -9.09 1.83 -14.47
N THR A 19 -8.36 0.71 -14.62
CA THR A 19 -8.94 -0.56 -15.07
C THR A 19 -9.93 -1.15 -14.07
N ILE A 20 -9.67 -1.05 -12.77
CA ILE A 20 -10.60 -1.52 -11.72
C ILE A 20 -11.88 -0.67 -11.74
N HIS A 21 -11.73 0.65 -11.81
CA HIS A 21 -12.87 1.56 -11.86
C HIS A 21 -13.69 1.35 -13.14
N PHE A 22 -13.04 1.08 -14.27
CA PHE A 22 -13.73 0.71 -15.50
C PHE A 22 -14.55 -0.58 -15.35
N ILE A 23 -13.97 -1.65 -14.77
CA ILE A 23 -14.68 -2.91 -14.50
C ILE A 23 -15.85 -2.66 -13.55
N SER A 24 -15.63 -1.86 -12.50
CA SER A 24 -16.65 -1.49 -11.53
C SER A 24 -17.82 -0.75 -12.18
N ILE A 25 -17.56 0.27 -13.00
CA ILE A 25 -18.60 1.01 -13.76
C ILE A 25 -19.41 0.05 -14.64
N MET A 26 -18.75 -0.85 -15.36
CA MET A 26 -19.42 -1.85 -16.19
C MET A 26 -20.36 -2.75 -15.39
N LYS A 27 -19.97 -3.12 -14.15
CA LYS A 27 -20.82 -3.90 -13.24
C LYS A 27 -22.04 -3.10 -12.78
N PHE A 28 -21.88 -1.82 -12.44
CA PHE A 28 -23.00 -0.94 -12.09
C PHE A 28 -23.99 -0.79 -13.24
N VAL A 29 -23.51 -0.54 -14.46
CA VAL A 29 -24.37 -0.42 -15.65
C VAL A 29 -25.17 -1.71 -15.88
N LYS A 30 -24.51 -2.88 -15.82
CA LYS A 30 -25.21 -4.18 -15.96
C LYS A 30 -26.25 -4.40 -14.84
N GLY A 31 -25.92 -4.02 -13.61
CA GLY A 31 -26.84 -4.09 -12.47
C GLY A 31 -28.10 -3.25 -12.70
N LEU A 32 -27.94 -2.00 -13.15
CA LEU A 32 -29.06 -1.10 -13.47
C LEU A 32 -29.95 -1.64 -14.59
N VAL A 33 -29.35 -2.19 -15.66
CA VAL A 33 -30.10 -2.83 -16.75
C VAL A 33 -30.95 -4.00 -16.22
N LEU A 34 -30.39 -4.85 -15.36
CA LEU A 34 -31.12 -5.98 -14.78
C LEU A 34 -32.24 -5.56 -13.83
N VAL A 35 -32.03 -4.49 -13.05
CA VAL A 35 -33.12 -3.90 -12.25
C VAL A 35 -34.25 -3.42 -13.15
N ALA A 36 -33.94 -2.71 -14.24
CA ALA A 36 -34.94 -2.23 -15.19
C ALA A 36 -35.72 -3.39 -15.84
N VAL A 37 -35.02 -4.45 -16.25
CA VAL A 37 -35.63 -5.68 -16.78
C VAL A 37 -36.50 -6.37 -15.72
N GLY A 38 -36.02 -6.50 -14.49
CA GLY A 38 -36.77 -7.10 -13.39
C GLY A 38 -38.07 -6.34 -13.09
N ILE A 39 -37.99 -5.01 -12.98
CA ILE A 39 -39.18 -4.14 -12.83
C ILE A 39 -40.13 -4.36 -14.01
N ARG A 40 -39.61 -4.39 -15.24
CA ARG A 40 -40.44 -4.59 -16.41
C ARG A 40 -41.18 -5.92 -16.39
N LEU A 41 -40.52 -7.01 -16.03
CA LEU A 41 -41.14 -8.33 -15.89
C LEU A 41 -42.24 -8.35 -14.83
N VAL A 42 -42.04 -7.67 -13.70
CA VAL A 42 -43.06 -7.54 -12.65
C VAL A 42 -44.28 -6.77 -13.15
N THR A 43 -44.09 -5.71 -13.94
CA THR A 43 -45.23 -4.95 -14.52
C THR A 43 -46.07 -5.75 -15.53
N LEU A 44 -45.56 -6.89 -16.01
CA LEU A 44 -46.26 -7.81 -16.90
C LEU A 44 -47.02 -8.91 -16.13
N LEU A 45 -46.82 -9.04 -14.81
CA LEU A 45 -47.56 -10.00 -13.99
C LEU A 45 -49.06 -9.69 -14.02
N GLY A 46 -49.86 -10.72 -14.26
CA GLY A 46 -51.31 -10.60 -14.34
C GLY A 46 -51.82 -9.93 -15.62
N ARG A 47 -50.94 -9.59 -16.56
CA ARG A 47 -51.32 -9.15 -17.91
C ARG A 47 -51.19 -10.33 -18.87
N ASP A 48 -52.02 -10.31 -19.91
CA ASP A 48 -51.80 -11.16 -21.06
C ASP A 48 -50.55 -10.67 -21.80
N VAL A 49 -49.46 -11.42 -21.65
CA VAL A 49 -48.14 -11.12 -22.21
C VAL A 49 -48.20 -11.13 -23.74
N GLU A 50 -49.02 -11.99 -24.33
CA GLU A 50 -49.22 -12.10 -25.77
C GLU A 50 -49.97 -10.87 -26.29
N ALA A 51 -51.05 -10.48 -25.61
CA ALA A 51 -51.80 -9.27 -25.97
C ALA A 51 -50.92 -8.01 -25.84
N TRP A 52 -50.10 -7.92 -24.79
CA TRP A 52 -49.16 -6.81 -24.62
C TRP A 52 -48.08 -6.79 -25.71
N ALA A 53 -47.50 -7.94 -26.04
CA ALA A 53 -46.44 -8.02 -27.04
C ALA A 53 -46.98 -7.68 -28.44
N THR A 54 -48.19 -8.12 -28.77
CA THR A 54 -48.89 -7.80 -30.02
C THR A 54 -49.18 -6.30 -30.12
N ASP A 55 -49.67 -5.68 -29.04
CA ASP A 55 -49.90 -4.23 -28.96
C ASP A 55 -48.60 -3.42 -29.08
N PHE A 56 -47.50 -3.87 -28.45
CA PHE A 56 -46.19 -3.23 -28.57
C PHE A 56 -45.66 -3.26 -30.03
N VAL A 57 -45.72 -4.42 -30.68
CA VAL A 57 -45.30 -4.62 -32.07
C VAL A 57 -46.11 -3.73 -33.01
N THR A 58 -47.42 -3.65 -32.80
CA THR A 58 -48.33 -2.83 -33.60
C THR A 58 -48.06 -1.33 -33.42
N ARG A 59 -47.85 -0.86 -32.18
CA ARG A 59 -47.56 0.55 -31.90
C ARG A 59 -46.24 1.04 -32.50
N HIS A 60 -45.26 0.15 -32.63
CA HIS A 60 -43.94 0.49 -33.19
C HIS A 60 -43.84 0.21 -34.70
N GLY A 61 -44.95 -0.15 -35.35
CA GLY A 61 -45.00 -0.39 -36.80
C GLY A 61 -44.15 -1.58 -37.25
N ILE A 62 -43.93 -2.56 -36.37
CA ILE A 62 -43.13 -3.75 -36.66
C ILE A 62 -44.00 -4.74 -37.44
N ASP A 63 -43.51 -5.22 -38.58
CA ASP A 63 -44.25 -6.14 -39.44
C ASP A 63 -44.49 -7.50 -38.76
N LEU A 64 -45.78 -7.78 -38.48
CA LEU A 64 -46.25 -9.04 -37.89
C LEU A 64 -46.11 -10.23 -38.85
N ALA A 65 -46.01 -10.00 -40.16
CA ALA A 65 -45.76 -11.05 -41.15
C ALA A 65 -44.30 -11.55 -41.13
N ASN A 66 -43.42 -10.87 -40.39
CA ASN A 66 -42.04 -11.30 -40.26
C ASN A 66 -41.94 -12.59 -39.41
N ARG A 67 -41.40 -13.65 -40.01
CA ARG A 67 -41.21 -14.97 -39.37
C ARG A 67 -40.50 -14.88 -38.01
N TYR A 68 -39.61 -13.91 -37.82
CA TYR A 68 -38.91 -13.70 -36.55
C TYR A 68 -39.82 -13.10 -35.46
N VAL A 69 -40.70 -12.18 -35.84
CA VAL A 69 -41.67 -11.54 -34.93
C VAL A 69 -42.71 -12.56 -34.51
N HIS A 70 -43.22 -13.36 -35.45
CA HIS A 70 -44.18 -14.42 -35.16
C HIS A 70 -43.60 -15.49 -34.22
N SER A 71 -42.37 -15.95 -34.47
CA SER A 71 -41.69 -16.92 -33.59
C SER A 71 -41.38 -16.35 -32.19
N ALA A 72 -41.21 -15.03 -32.07
CA ALA A 72 -41.03 -14.37 -30.78
C ALA A 72 -42.35 -14.28 -30.01
N LEU A 73 -43.46 -13.94 -30.68
CA LEU A 73 -44.79 -13.86 -30.07
C LEU A 73 -45.27 -15.23 -29.57
N GLU A 74 -45.08 -16.30 -30.34
CA GLU A 74 -45.42 -17.68 -29.91
C GLU A 74 -44.64 -18.11 -28.65
N LYS A 75 -43.36 -17.72 -28.55
CA LYS A 75 -42.54 -18.01 -27.36
C LYS A 75 -42.98 -17.21 -26.14
N LEU A 76 -43.54 -16.02 -26.34
CA LEU A 76 -44.05 -15.16 -25.28
C LEU A 76 -45.44 -15.59 -24.79
N ALA A 77 -46.25 -16.17 -25.67
CA ALA A 77 -47.57 -16.74 -25.33
C ALA A 77 -47.48 -17.90 -24.31
N GLY A 78 -46.35 -18.62 -24.28
CA GLY A 78 -46.11 -19.70 -23.31
C GLY A 78 -45.62 -19.24 -21.93
N VAL A 79 -45.42 -17.94 -21.69
CA VAL A 79 -44.79 -17.44 -20.47
C VAL A 79 -45.84 -17.17 -19.39
N GLY A 80 -45.97 -18.10 -18.44
CA GLY A 80 -46.88 -17.95 -17.31
C GLY A 80 -46.39 -16.97 -16.24
N ASN A 81 -47.31 -16.50 -15.38
CA ASN A 81 -47.02 -15.59 -14.27
C ASN A 81 -45.91 -16.14 -13.33
N THR A 82 -45.88 -17.45 -13.09
CA THR A 82 -44.83 -18.09 -12.27
C THR A 82 -43.45 -17.96 -12.91
N GLN A 83 -43.35 -18.08 -14.24
CA GLN A 83 -42.09 -17.92 -14.95
C GLN A 83 -41.63 -16.46 -14.96
N LEU A 84 -42.55 -15.50 -15.17
CA LEU A 84 -42.24 -14.06 -15.04
C LEU A 84 -41.74 -13.70 -13.64
N LEU A 85 -42.35 -14.27 -12.60
CA LEU A 85 -41.95 -14.04 -11.23
C LEU A 85 -40.57 -14.65 -10.94
N GLN A 86 -40.29 -15.86 -11.44
CA GLN A 86 -38.98 -16.48 -11.33
C GLN A 86 -37.90 -15.67 -12.07
N MET A 87 -38.17 -15.25 -13.31
CA MET A 87 -37.23 -14.45 -14.11
C MET A 87 -36.95 -13.09 -13.47
N SER A 88 -37.97 -12.41 -12.92
CA SER A 88 -37.77 -11.14 -12.20
C SER A 88 -36.98 -11.34 -10.90
N GLY A 89 -37.27 -12.39 -10.13
CA GLY A 89 -36.49 -12.77 -8.94
C GLY A 89 -35.02 -13.03 -9.25
N VAL A 90 -34.72 -13.77 -10.33
CA VAL A 90 -33.35 -14.01 -10.81
C VAL A 90 -32.68 -12.70 -11.23
N ALA A 91 -33.38 -11.83 -11.98
CA ALA A 91 -32.82 -10.55 -12.42
C ALA A 91 -32.46 -9.65 -11.22
N PHE A 92 -33.33 -9.54 -10.21
CA PHE A 92 -33.04 -8.78 -9.00
C PHE A 92 -31.90 -9.39 -8.19
N GLY A 93 -31.90 -10.70 -7.95
CA GLY A 93 -30.82 -11.38 -7.23
C GLY A 93 -29.46 -11.16 -7.88
N TYR A 94 -29.39 -11.27 -9.20
CA TYR A 94 -28.16 -11.03 -9.95
C TYR A 94 -27.74 -9.55 -9.94
N SER A 95 -28.70 -8.62 -9.96
CA SER A 95 -28.38 -7.18 -9.83
C SER A 95 -27.72 -6.85 -8.49
N VAL A 96 -28.16 -7.46 -7.39
CA VAL A 96 -27.57 -7.28 -6.06
C VAL A 96 -26.12 -7.79 -6.03
N LEU A 97 -25.88 -8.96 -6.62
CA LEU A 97 -24.53 -9.52 -6.76
C LEU A 97 -23.61 -8.56 -7.54
N LEU A 98 -24.07 -8.05 -8.69
CA LEU A 98 -23.29 -7.11 -9.51
C LEU A 98 -22.99 -5.80 -8.79
N PHE A 99 -23.94 -5.25 -8.02
CA PHE A 99 -23.69 -4.05 -7.22
C PHE A 99 -22.70 -4.31 -6.10
N THR A 100 -22.80 -5.47 -5.45
CA THR A 100 -21.89 -5.86 -4.37
C THR A 100 -20.47 -6.01 -4.91
N GLU A 101 -20.29 -6.67 -6.07
CA GLU A 101 -19.03 -6.71 -6.80
C GLU A 101 -18.54 -5.31 -7.20
N GLY A 102 -19.41 -4.49 -7.81
CA GLY A 102 -19.08 -3.15 -8.28
C GLY A 102 -18.59 -2.23 -7.15
N ILE A 103 -19.33 -2.18 -6.03
CA ILE A 103 -18.96 -1.43 -4.82
C ILE A 103 -17.65 -1.97 -4.25
N GLY A 104 -17.51 -3.29 -4.15
CA GLY A 104 -16.31 -3.92 -3.62
C GLY A 104 -15.06 -3.59 -4.46
N LEU A 105 -15.17 -3.64 -5.79
CA LEU A 105 -14.09 -3.24 -6.71
C LEU A 105 -13.80 -1.74 -6.63
N TRP A 106 -14.82 -0.89 -6.53
CA TRP A 106 -14.67 0.56 -6.37
C TRP A 106 -13.92 0.92 -5.09
N LEU A 107 -14.23 0.21 -4.00
CA LEU A 107 -13.55 0.34 -2.71
C LEU A 107 -12.25 -0.47 -2.62
N GLN A 108 -11.81 -1.08 -3.73
CA GLN A 108 -10.59 -1.88 -3.84
C GLN A 108 -10.51 -3.00 -2.80
N LYS A 109 -11.65 -3.65 -2.51
CA LYS A 109 -11.75 -4.74 -1.54
C LYS A 109 -11.42 -6.08 -2.21
N ARG A 110 -10.48 -6.81 -1.60
CA ARG A 110 -9.96 -8.09 -2.12
C ARG A 110 -11.02 -9.15 -2.37
N TRP A 111 -12.00 -9.28 -1.47
CA TRP A 111 -13.07 -10.26 -1.65
C TRP A 111 -13.86 -10.03 -2.94
N ALA A 112 -13.93 -8.78 -3.43
CA ALA A 112 -14.64 -8.43 -4.65
C ALA A 112 -13.86 -8.85 -5.91
N GLU A 113 -12.53 -8.79 -5.89
CA GLU A 113 -11.69 -9.27 -7.00
C GLU A 113 -11.86 -10.80 -7.18
N TYR A 114 -11.82 -11.55 -6.07
CA TYR A 114 -12.09 -13.00 -6.08
C TYR A 114 -13.52 -13.30 -6.54
N LEU A 115 -14.50 -12.60 -5.97
CA LEU A 115 -15.91 -12.80 -6.30
C LEU A 115 -16.16 -12.54 -7.79
N THR A 116 -15.66 -11.43 -8.34
CA THR A 116 -15.83 -11.10 -9.75
C THR A 116 -15.09 -12.07 -10.67
N ALA A 117 -13.87 -12.51 -10.33
CA ALA A 117 -13.14 -13.48 -11.13
C ALA A 117 -13.84 -14.84 -11.19
N ILE A 118 -14.36 -15.32 -10.05
CA ILE A 118 -15.11 -16.58 -9.97
C ILE A 118 -16.45 -16.45 -10.70
N ALA A 119 -17.24 -15.43 -10.40
CA ALA A 119 -18.57 -15.23 -10.99
C ALA A 119 -18.48 -15.06 -12.52
N THR A 120 -17.53 -14.26 -13.02
CA THR A 120 -17.33 -14.07 -14.46
C THR A 120 -16.75 -15.33 -15.12
N GLY A 121 -15.86 -16.05 -14.42
CA GLY A 121 -15.28 -17.31 -14.91
C GLY A 121 -16.29 -18.43 -15.05
N LEU A 122 -17.26 -18.55 -14.13
CA LEU A 122 -18.34 -19.54 -14.17
C LEU A 122 -19.28 -19.35 -15.37
N LEU A 123 -19.34 -18.14 -15.95
CA LEU A 123 -20.21 -17.84 -17.10
C LEU A 123 -19.56 -18.14 -18.45
N ILE A 124 -18.23 -18.27 -18.50
CA ILE A 124 -17.49 -18.56 -19.74
C ILE A 124 -17.96 -19.86 -20.43
N PRO A 125 -18.16 -20.99 -19.72
CA PRO A 125 -18.68 -22.22 -20.35
C PRO A 125 -20.07 -22.04 -20.97
N LEU A 126 -20.94 -21.26 -20.34
CA LEU A 126 -22.27 -20.98 -20.85
C LEU A 126 -22.20 -20.12 -22.13
N GLU A 127 -21.38 -19.08 -22.13
CA GLU A 127 -21.15 -18.22 -23.29
C GLU A 127 -20.56 -18.99 -24.48
N LEU A 128 -19.63 -19.92 -24.22
CA LEU A 128 -19.08 -20.82 -25.24
C LEU A 128 -20.15 -21.74 -25.84
N TYR A 129 -21.00 -22.33 -25.01
CA TYR A 129 -22.11 -23.17 -25.46
C TYR A 129 -23.13 -22.37 -26.29
N GLU A 130 -23.41 -21.14 -25.89
CA GLU A 130 -24.30 -20.26 -26.65
C GLU A 130 -23.75 -19.86 -28.01
N ILE A 131 -22.45 -19.58 -28.11
CA ILE A 131 -21.79 -19.25 -29.38
C ILE A 131 -21.76 -20.47 -30.31
N TYR A 132 -21.48 -21.66 -29.76
CA TYR A 132 -21.48 -22.91 -30.52
C TYR A 132 -22.84 -23.16 -31.19
N ASN A 133 -23.94 -22.93 -30.47
CA ASN A 133 -25.29 -23.15 -30.99
C ASN A 133 -25.82 -22.00 -31.86
N LYS A 134 -25.40 -20.77 -31.58
CA LYS A 134 -25.90 -19.55 -32.25
C LYS A 134 -24.78 -18.51 -32.34
N PHE A 135 -24.03 -18.60 -33.43
CA PHE A 135 -22.91 -17.72 -33.70
C PHE A 135 -23.36 -16.28 -33.99
N THR A 136 -22.85 -15.32 -33.22
CA THR A 136 -22.94 -13.89 -33.55
C THR A 136 -21.66 -13.17 -33.11
N TRP A 137 -21.22 -12.19 -33.88
CA TRP A 137 -20.04 -11.38 -33.56
C TRP A 137 -20.16 -10.62 -32.24
N VAL A 138 -21.37 -10.23 -31.86
CA VAL A 138 -21.66 -9.57 -30.58
C VAL A 138 -21.34 -10.51 -29.40
N ARG A 139 -21.73 -11.78 -29.48
CA ARG A 139 -21.44 -12.77 -28.43
C ARG A 139 -19.96 -13.06 -28.30
N VAL A 140 -19.25 -13.14 -29.43
CA VAL A 140 -17.79 -13.29 -29.46
C VAL A 140 -17.10 -12.11 -28.77
N GLY A 141 -17.57 -10.88 -29.03
CA GLY A 141 -17.03 -9.68 -28.36
C GLY A 141 -17.26 -9.67 -26.84
N ILE A 142 -18.44 -10.10 -26.37
CA ILE A 142 -18.76 -10.21 -24.94
C ILE A 142 -17.85 -11.25 -24.27
N LEU A 143 -17.70 -12.42 -24.88
CA LEU A 143 -16.83 -13.48 -24.38
C LEU A 143 -15.38 -12.99 -24.28
N ALA A 144 -14.86 -12.32 -25.31
CA ALA A 144 -13.51 -11.77 -25.30
C ALA A 144 -13.29 -10.78 -24.14
N LEU A 145 -14.28 -9.90 -23.89
CA LEU A 145 -14.24 -8.97 -22.76
C LEU A 145 -14.25 -9.69 -21.41
N ASN A 146 -15.10 -10.71 -21.23
CA ASN A 146 -15.17 -11.47 -19.98
C ASN A 146 -13.88 -12.28 -19.74
N ILE A 147 -13.31 -12.90 -20.78
CA ILE A 147 -12.00 -13.55 -20.71
C ILE A 147 -10.93 -12.56 -20.29
N PHE A 148 -10.92 -11.36 -20.87
CA PHE A 148 -9.98 -10.30 -20.49
C PHE A 148 -10.13 -9.91 -19.02
N VAL A 149 -11.36 -9.71 -18.53
CA VAL A 149 -11.62 -9.38 -17.12
C VAL A 149 -11.12 -10.47 -16.18
N VAL A 150 -11.43 -11.74 -16.47
CA VAL A 150 -10.98 -12.88 -15.66
C VAL A 150 -9.47 -13.00 -15.69
N TRP A 151 -8.85 -12.92 -16.87
CA TRP A 151 -7.39 -12.95 -17.03
C TRP A 151 -6.72 -11.81 -16.24
N TYR A 152 -7.25 -10.59 -16.35
CA TYR A 152 -6.73 -9.42 -15.63
C TYR A 152 -6.80 -9.61 -14.11
N LEU A 153 -7.96 -10.02 -13.58
CA LEU A 153 -8.13 -10.24 -12.13
C LEU A 153 -7.30 -11.42 -11.63
N VAL A 154 -7.23 -12.54 -12.36
CA VAL A 154 -6.46 -13.71 -11.95
C VAL A 154 -4.95 -13.44 -12.00
N THR A 155 -4.45 -12.74 -13.02
CA THR A 155 -3.02 -12.36 -13.08
C THR A 155 -2.67 -11.46 -11.90
N ARG A 156 -3.52 -10.48 -11.59
CA ARG A 156 -3.37 -9.60 -10.42
C ARG A 156 -3.34 -10.39 -9.10
N LEU A 157 -4.26 -11.34 -8.90
CA LEU A 157 -4.27 -12.20 -7.71
C LEU A 157 -3.03 -13.11 -7.61
N LYS A 158 -2.47 -13.56 -8.75
CA LYS A 158 -1.26 -14.40 -8.79
C LYS A 158 0.01 -13.60 -8.50
N ASP A 159 0.12 -12.39 -9.04
CA ASP A 159 1.26 -11.51 -8.81
C ASP A 159 1.38 -11.15 -7.31
N GLU A 160 0.25 -10.90 -6.64
CA GLU A 160 0.21 -10.70 -5.18
C GLU A 160 0.57 -11.96 -4.37
N LYS A 161 0.14 -13.15 -4.82
CA LYS A 161 0.53 -14.41 -4.17
C LYS A 161 2.03 -14.68 -4.32
N LYS A 162 2.60 -14.28 -5.46
CA LYS A 162 4.04 -14.36 -5.70
C LYS A 162 4.80 -13.37 -4.84
N GLU A 163 4.31 -12.15 -4.68
CA GLU A 163 4.89 -11.17 -3.76
C GLU A 163 4.80 -11.59 -2.30
N SER A 164 3.63 -12.05 -1.82
CA SER A 164 3.50 -12.57 -0.45
C SER A 164 4.34 -13.84 -0.19
N ALA A 165 4.56 -14.67 -1.22
CA ALA A 165 5.49 -15.79 -1.14
C ALA A 165 6.97 -15.35 -1.14
N THR A 166 7.30 -14.28 -1.88
CA THR A 166 8.64 -13.67 -1.93
C THR A 166 8.95 -12.93 -0.61
N GLU A 167 7.98 -12.23 -0.03
CA GLU A 167 8.03 -11.64 1.32
C GLU A 167 8.14 -12.71 2.42
N GLY A 168 7.65 -13.92 2.18
CA GLY A 168 7.77 -15.06 3.10
C GLY A 168 9.11 -15.80 3.04
N THR A 169 9.95 -15.51 2.05
CA THR A 169 11.24 -16.22 1.83
C THR A 169 12.47 -15.31 1.84
N GLU A 170 12.34 -13.98 1.81
CA GLU A 170 13.45 -13.11 2.16
C GLU A 170 13.75 -13.20 3.66
N LYS A 171 14.99 -13.58 4.00
CA LYS A 171 15.53 -13.36 5.34
C LYS A 171 15.37 -11.88 5.66
N PHE A 172 14.55 -11.57 6.68
CA PHE A 172 14.35 -10.20 7.16
C PHE A 172 15.66 -9.67 7.74
N HIS A 173 16.51 -9.07 6.89
CA HIS A 173 17.71 -8.39 7.36
C HIS A 173 17.32 -6.98 7.85
N THR A 174 17.04 -6.87 9.15
CA THR A 174 16.91 -5.56 9.80
C THR A 174 18.23 -4.80 9.66
N ARG A 175 18.16 -3.58 9.10
CA ARG A 175 19.31 -2.70 8.92
C ARG A 175 19.73 -2.06 10.25
N ILE A 176 21.00 -1.71 10.35
CA ILE A 176 21.60 -1.13 11.55
C ILE A 176 22.02 0.31 11.27
N LYS A 177 21.36 1.26 11.93
CA LYS A 177 21.75 2.66 11.95
C LYS A 177 22.44 3.01 13.27
N ILE A 178 23.62 3.61 13.16
CA ILE A 178 24.40 4.11 14.31
C ILE A 178 24.39 5.64 14.27
N CYS A 179 23.65 6.26 15.18
CA CYS A 179 23.43 7.71 15.19
C CYS A 179 24.36 8.43 16.18
N GLY A 180 24.60 9.73 15.95
CA GLY A 180 25.43 10.56 16.83
C GLY A 180 26.91 10.29 16.67
N ILE A 181 27.39 10.12 15.43
CA ILE A 181 28.81 10.01 15.12
C ILE A 181 29.46 11.40 15.20
N THR A 182 30.51 11.54 16.02
CA THR A 182 31.25 12.79 16.21
C THR A 182 32.73 12.73 15.81
N ASN A 183 33.26 11.52 15.64
CA ASN A 183 34.67 11.30 15.35
C ASN A 183 34.86 10.12 14.38
N LEU A 184 35.97 10.17 13.64
CA LEU A 184 36.29 9.24 12.57
C LEU A 184 36.52 7.80 13.06
N GLU A 185 37.08 7.64 14.26
CA GLU A 185 37.36 6.33 14.84
C GLU A 185 36.05 5.56 15.05
N ASP A 186 35.07 6.19 15.69
CA ASP A 186 33.77 5.57 15.94
C ASP A 186 33.03 5.26 14.62
N ALA A 187 33.12 6.16 13.63
CA ALA A 187 32.57 5.93 12.30
C ALA A 187 33.17 4.67 11.65
N ARG A 188 34.50 4.55 11.64
CA ARG A 188 35.20 3.39 11.05
C ARG A 188 34.89 2.09 11.77
N ILE A 189 34.83 2.11 13.11
CA ILE A 189 34.49 0.93 13.90
C ILE A 189 33.04 0.51 13.64
N ALA A 190 32.08 1.44 13.59
CA ALA A 190 30.70 1.14 13.25
C ALA A 190 30.58 0.49 11.86
N VAL A 191 31.23 1.04 10.84
CA VAL A 191 31.28 0.46 9.49
C VAL A 191 31.89 -0.94 9.50
N LYS A 192 33.05 -1.11 10.14
CA LYS A 192 33.74 -2.41 10.23
C LYS A 192 32.89 -3.48 10.92
N LEU A 193 32.11 -3.10 11.92
CA LEU A 193 31.23 -4.01 12.64
C LEU A 193 29.96 -4.37 11.85
N GLY A 194 29.66 -3.65 10.77
CA GLY A 194 28.53 -3.93 9.88
C GLY A 194 27.31 -3.05 10.13
N ALA A 195 27.51 -1.80 10.54
CA ALA A 195 26.49 -0.76 10.41
C ALA A 195 26.12 -0.56 8.94
N ASP A 196 24.84 -0.38 8.64
CA ASP A 196 24.33 -0.11 7.29
C ASP A 196 24.19 1.40 7.03
N GLU A 197 24.08 2.20 8.11
CA GLU A 197 23.82 3.64 8.07
C GLU A 197 24.47 4.35 9.26
N LEU A 198 25.03 5.54 9.03
CA LEU A 198 25.58 6.43 10.06
C LEU A 198 24.78 7.73 10.14
N GLY A 199 24.47 8.16 11.37
CA GLY A 199 23.76 9.41 11.64
C GLY A 199 24.67 10.51 12.17
N PHE A 200 24.65 11.67 11.52
CA PHE A 200 25.37 12.89 11.91
C PHE A 200 24.36 13.93 12.41
N ASN A 201 24.57 14.51 13.58
CA ASN A 201 23.60 15.42 14.19
C ASN A 201 24.02 16.87 13.95
N PHE A 202 23.16 17.63 13.27
CA PHE A 202 23.40 19.04 12.93
C PHE A 202 22.57 20.00 13.80
N TYR A 203 21.98 19.52 14.89
CA TYR A 203 21.30 20.37 15.86
C TYR A 203 22.29 20.88 16.92
N GLU A 204 22.61 22.17 16.89
CA GLU A 204 23.65 22.80 17.73
C GLU A 204 23.49 22.56 19.24
N LYS A 205 22.25 22.43 19.74
CA LYS A 205 22.01 22.18 21.18
C LYS A 205 22.19 20.70 21.58
N SER A 206 22.49 19.83 20.62
CA SER A 206 22.78 18.43 20.88
C SER A 206 24.21 18.27 21.39
N PRO A 207 24.47 17.45 22.42
CA PRO A 207 25.83 17.10 22.81
C PRO A 207 26.56 16.24 21.77
N ARG A 208 25.86 15.85 20.69
CA ARG A 208 26.37 15.04 19.58
C ARG A 208 26.50 15.86 18.29
N PHE A 209 26.42 17.18 18.41
CA PHE A 209 26.52 18.09 17.27
C PHE A 209 27.87 17.95 16.57
N VAL A 210 27.85 18.00 15.23
CA VAL A 210 29.03 18.13 14.38
C VAL A 210 28.78 19.23 13.36
N THR A 211 29.83 19.92 12.95
CA THR A 211 29.74 20.86 11.83
C THR A 211 29.64 20.11 10.49
N PRO A 212 29.06 20.74 9.45
CA PRO A 212 29.00 20.16 8.09
C PRO A 212 30.38 19.78 7.55
N GLU A 213 31.41 20.58 7.84
CA GLU A 213 32.78 20.37 7.40
C GLU A 213 33.45 19.19 8.11
N GLU A 214 33.23 19.04 9.42
CA GLU A 214 33.69 17.88 10.19
C GLU A 214 33.02 16.59 9.69
N ALA A 215 31.69 16.63 9.50
CA ALA A 215 30.93 15.50 8.95
C ALA A 215 31.45 15.13 7.55
N GLY A 216 31.58 16.11 6.64
CA GLY A 216 32.08 15.88 5.28
C GLY A 216 33.51 15.33 5.25
N SER A 217 34.37 15.78 6.17
CA SER A 217 35.73 15.24 6.31
C SER A 217 35.72 13.79 6.76
N MET A 218 34.86 13.42 7.72
CA MET A 218 34.69 12.03 8.15
C MET A 218 34.11 11.15 7.05
N ILE A 219 33.08 11.61 6.35
CA ILE A 219 32.37 10.88 5.30
C ILE A 219 33.30 10.51 4.14
N LYS A 220 34.23 11.40 3.76
CA LYS A 220 35.25 11.13 2.74
C LYS A 220 36.23 10.00 3.12
N MET A 221 36.31 9.64 4.39
CA MET A 221 37.28 8.68 4.94
C MET A 221 36.67 7.33 5.35
N ILE A 222 35.38 7.12 5.07
CA ILE A 222 34.66 5.86 5.31
C ILE A 222 34.17 5.26 3.98
N ASP A 223 33.69 4.01 4.02
CA ASP A 223 33.21 3.29 2.84
C ASP A 223 32.02 4.04 2.19
N PRO A 224 32.09 4.38 0.88
CA PRO A 224 31.03 5.09 0.19
C PRO A 224 29.70 4.32 0.11
N ALA A 225 29.71 2.98 0.28
CA ALA A 225 28.52 2.15 0.28
C ALA A 225 27.64 2.33 1.53
N ILE A 226 28.18 2.90 2.59
CA ILE A 226 27.45 3.18 3.82
C ILE A 226 26.55 4.39 3.60
N LEU A 227 25.33 4.34 4.12
CA LEU A 227 24.38 5.46 4.06
C LEU A 227 24.70 6.52 5.12
N LYS A 228 24.64 7.79 4.74
CA LYS A 228 24.94 8.95 5.60
C LYS A 228 23.67 9.78 5.79
N THR A 229 23.19 9.83 7.03
CA THR A 229 21.95 10.52 7.37
C THR A 229 22.23 11.73 8.24
N GLY A 230 21.77 12.91 7.81
CA GLY A 230 21.81 14.11 8.64
C GLY A 230 20.58 14.22 9.52
N VAL A 231 20.77 14.48 10.81
CA VAL A 231 19.68 14.70 11.77
C VAL A 231 19.51 16.19 12.01
N PHE A 232 18.31 16.69 11.72
CA PHE A 232 17.94 18.09 11.86
C PHE A 232 16.76 18.23 12.81
N VAL A 233 16.66 19.39 13.47
CA VAL A 233 15.50 19.70 14.30
C VAL A 233 15.08 21.14 14.10
N ASN A 234 13.93 21.33 13.45
CA ASN A 234 13.33 22.64 13.17
C ASN A 234 14.32 23.61 12.50
N GLU A 235 15.18 23.09 11.62
CA GLU A 235 16.13 23.86 10.82
C GLU A 235 15.43 24.41 9.57
N THR A 236 15.99 25.42 8.90
CA THR A 236 15.42 25.92 7.63
C THR A 236 15.78 25.00 6.45
N VAL A 237 14.94 25.01 5.41
CA VAL A 237 15.16 24.20 4.20
C VAL A 237 16.47 24.58 3.51
N GLU A 238 16.77 25.87 3.43
CA GLU A 238 17.99 26.39 2.80
C GLU A 238 19.23 25.86 3.51
N ARG A 239 19.21 25.89 4.85
CA ARG A 239 20.32 25.42 5.65
C ARG A 239 20.47 23.90 5.56
N ILE A 240 19.37 23.16 5.57
CA ILE A 240 19.37 21.71 5.32
C ILE A 240 20.01 21.39 3.96
N CYS A 241 19.68 22.14 2.90
CA CYS A 241 20.27 21.95 1.57
C CYS A 241 21.78 22.18 1.57
N GLU A 242 22.22 23.29 2.17
CA GLU A 242 23.64 23.64 2.28
C GLU A 242 24.41 22.56 3.04
N ILE A 243 23.93 22.18 4.23
CA ILE A 243 24.58 21.16 5.07
C ILE A 243 24.64 19.82 4.34
N SER A 244 23.56 19.43 3.66
CA SER A 244 23.51 18.15 2.93
C SER A 244 24.53 18.10 1.80
N ALA A 245 24.70 19.20 1.08
CA ALA A 245 25.69 19.32 0.01
C ALA A 245 27.14 19.34 0.54
N VAL A 246 27.41 20.09 1.61
CA VAL A 246 28.76 20.21 2.21
C VAL A 246 29.21 18.90 2.83
N ALA A 247 28.33 18.24 3.60
CA ALA A 247 28.65 16.99 4.27
C ALA A 247 28.62 15.76 3.34
N GLY A 248 27.87 15.82 2.24
CA GLY A 248 27.69 14.68 1.32
C GLY A 248 26.74 13.62 1.90
N LEU A 249 25.55 14.06 2.31
CA LEU A 249 24.52 13.19 2.89
C LEU A 249 23.73 12.43 1.81
N ASP A 250 23.23 11.24 2.16
CA ASP A 250 22.34 10.45 1.30
C ASP A 250 20.88 10.47 1.77
N ALA A 251 20.61 10.92 3.00
CA ALA A 251 19.27 10.99 3.57
C ALA A 251 19.15 12.07 4.65
N ILE A 252 17.93 12.52 4.89
CA ILE A 252 17.62 13.60 5.82
C ILE A 252 16.64 13.10 6.87
N GLN A 253 17.03 13.15 8.14
CA GLN A 253 16.18 12.80 9.27
C GLN A 253 15.66 14.07 9.96
N LEU A 254 14.36 14.33 9.82
CA LEU A 254 13.67 15.43 10.49
C LEU A 254 13.14 14.96 11.84
N HIS A 255 13.66 15.54 12.91
CA HIS A 255 13.45 15.08 14.29
C HIS A 255 12.75 16.13 15.19
N GLY A 256 12.25 17.20 14.58
CA GLY A 256 11.46 18.25 15.21
C GLY A 256 9.96 18.11 14.99
N ASP A 257 9.31 19.26 14.85
CA ASP A 257 7.87 19.47 14.71
C ASP A 257 7.51 19.80 13.25
N GLU A 258 8.37 19.40 12.31
CA GLU A 258 8.21 19.68 10.88
C GLU A 258 6.98 18.99 10.30
N ASP A 259 6.20 19.71 9.50
CA ASP A 259 4.97 19.22 8.88
C ASP A 259 5.20 18.58 7.50
N ASN A 260 4.14 18.07 6.87
CA ASN A 260 4.23 17.43 5.56
C ASN A 260 4.66 18.37 4.45
N ARG A 261 4.27 19.65 4.53
CA ARG A 261 4.68 20.64 3.54
C ARG A 261 6.19 20.85 3.62
N PHE A 262 6.72 20.95 4.83
CA PHE A 262 8.15 21.06 5.06
C PHE A 262 8.90 19.80 4.60
N ILE A 263 8.38 18.60 4.88
CA ILE A 263 8.96 17.33 4.40
C ILE A 263 9.04 17.32 2.87
N GLU A 264 7.95 17.68 2.19
CA GLU A 264 7.89 17.71 0.72
C GLU A 264 8.86 18.75 0.15
N GLU A 265 8.95 19.92 0.76
CA GLU A 265 9.87 20.99 0.34
C GLU A 265 11.34 20.57 0.48
N VAL A 266 11.72 19.96 1.61
CA VAL A 266 13.07 19.42 1.81
C VAL A 266 13.40 18.35 0.78
N HIS A 267 12.48 17.40 0.55
CA HIS A 267 12.68 16.36 -0.46
C HIS A 267 12.89 16.97 -1.86
N MET A 268 12.05 17.94 -2.23
CA MET A 268 12.08 18.54 -3.55
C MET A 268 13.34 19.39 -3.78
N MET A 269 13.83 20.09 -2.75
CA MET A 269 15.02 20.95 -2.84
C MET A 269 16.34 20.18 -2.76
N THR A 270 16.37 19.08 -2.01
CA THR A 270 17.60 18.28 -1.82
C THR A 270 17.70 17.09 -2.79
N GLY A 271 16.55 16.58 -3.26
CA GLY A 271 16.47 15.31 -3.99
C GLY A 271 16.75 14.07 -3.12
N LEU A 272 16.90 14.25 -1.80
CA LEU A 272 17.24 13.17 -0.87
C LEU A 272 15.99 12.59 -0.20
N PRO A 273 15.98 11.29 0.13
CA PRO A 273 14.90 10.68 0.91
C PRO A 273 14.86 11.27 2.33
N VAL A 274 13.64 11.48 2.83
CA VAL A 274 13.36 12.02 4.15
C VAL A 274 12.88 10.93 5.11
N ILE A 275 13.43 10.93 6.31
CA ILE A 275 13.03 10.11 7.45
C ILE A 275 12.35 11.06 8.46
N LYS A 276 11.04 10.92 8.69
CA LYS A 276 10.36 11.71 9.73
C LYS A 276 10.35 10.95 11.05
N ALA A 277 10.93 11.55 12.10
CA ALA A 277 10.85 11.00 13.44
C ALA A 277 9.57 11.45 14.17
N PHE A 278 8.96 10.50 14.86
CA PHE A 278 7.81 10.67 15.73
C PHE A 278 8.17 10.22 17.14
N ARG A 279 7.84 11.04 18.13
CA ARG A 279 8.01 10.70 19.53
C ARG A 279 6.80 9.91 19.99
N VAL A 280 7.04 8.68 20.46
CA VAL A 280 6.00 7.80 20.98
C VAL A 280 5.79 8.13 22.46
N SER A 281 4.72 8.88 22.74
CA SER A 281 4.17 9.10 24.08
C SER A 281 3.03 8.11 24.35
N THR A 282 2.41 8.19 25.54
CA THR A 282 1.22 7.39 25.89
C THR A 282 0.03 7.65 24.98
N ASP A 283 -0.06 8.84 24.40
CA ASP A 283 -1.18 9.28 23.55
C ASP A 283 -0.91 9.01 22.05
N PHE A 284 0.28 8.52 21.70
CA PHE A 284 0.64 8.21 20.32
C PHE A 284 -0.23 7.09 19.77
N ARG A 285 -0.86 7.34 18.61
CA ARG A 285 -1.62 6.33 17.89
C ARG A 285 -0.85 5.93 16.63
N PRO A 286 -0.77 4.62 16.30
CA PRO A 286 -0.09 4.18 15.09
C PRO A 286 -0.61 4.82 13.80
N LEU A 287 -1.86 5.28 13.76
CA LEU A 287 -2.42 5.99 12.61
C LEU A 287 -1.81 7.38 12.40
N ASP A 288 -1.25 8.02 13.43
CA ASP A 288 -0.73 9.38 13.33
C ASP A 288 0.44 9.48 12.33
N ILE A 289 1.17 8.38 12.11
CA ILE A 289 2.27 8.32 11.13
C ILE A 289 1.78 8.18 9.68
N THR A 290 0.55 7.71 9.46
CA THR A 290 0.04 7.45 8.09
C THR A 290 -0.17 8.72 7.29
N HIS A 291 -0.23 9.86 7.99
CA HIS A 291 -0.32 11.16 7.37
C HIS A 291 1.03 11.67 6.89
N SER A 292 2.15 11.08 7.28
CA SER A 292 3.48 11.56 6.89
C SER A 292 3.73 11.39 5.38
N SER A 293 4.21 12.44 4.72
CA SER A 293 4.67 12.37 3.33
C SER A 293 6.08 11.78 3.17
N ALA A 294 6.79 11.51 4.27
CA ALA A 294 8.17 10.99 4.27
C ALA A 294 8.29 9.56 3.74
N GLU A 295 9.45 9.21 3.16
CA GLU A 295 9.76 7.88 2.64
C GLU A 295 9.99 6.84 3.74
N ALA A 296 10.37 7.30 4.93
CA ALA A 296 10.55 6.47 6.09
C ALA A 296 10.08 7.18 7.37
N VAL A 297 9.65 6.38 8.33
CA VAL A 297 9.19 6.84 9.64
C VAL A 297 10.11 6.27 10.70
N LEU A 298 10.57 7.12 11.61
CA LEU A 298 11.33 6.72 12.79
C LEU A 298 10.48 6.89 14.03
N LEU A 299 10.33 5.82 14.82
CA LEU A 299 9.69 5.89 16.12
C LEU A 299 10.76 6.00 17.20
N ASP A 300 10.79 7.14 17.87
CA ASP A 300 11.67 7.37 19.01
C ASP A 300 10.87 7.43 20.31
N LYS A 301 11.51 7.10 21.42
CA LYS A 301 10.91 7.16 22.74
C LYS A 301 10.79 8.60 23.22
N TYR A 302 9.63 8.98 23.74
CA TYR A 302 9.45 10.26 24.42
C TYR A 302 10.29 10.34 25.71
N SER A 303 10.99 11.46 25.94
CA SER A 303 11.71 11.78 27.18
C SER A 303 11.50 13.25 27.53
N THR A 304 11.30 13.54 28.83
CA THR A 304 10.99 14.87 29.36
C THR A 304 12.21 15.70 29.74
N ARG A 305 13.39 15.09 29.92
CA ARG A 305 14.60 15.76 30.41
C ARG A 305 15.67 16.00 29.34
N GLU A 306 15.67 15.17 28.31
CA GLU A 306 16.50 15.30 27.12
C GLU A 306 15.64 14.82 25.95
N ARG A 307 15.91 15.28 24.72
CA ARG A 307 15.38 14.60 23.53
C ARG A 307 16.09 13.24 23.41
N GLY A 308 15.63 12.27 24.21
CA GLY A 308 16.17 10.91 24.35
C GLY A 308 16.15 10.38 25.80
N GLY A 309 15.67 9.15 25.98
CA GLY A 309 16.02 8.21 27.06
C GLY A 309 15.64 8.49 28.53
N THR A 310 14.46 8.08 29.00
CA THR A 310 14.16 7.85 30.43
C THR A 310 13.54 6.47 30.68
N GLY A 311 14.31 5.50 31.21
CA GLY A 311 13.94 4.28 31.98
C GLY A 311 12.70 3.40 31.70
N GLU A 312 11.55 3.92 31.28
CA GLU A 312 10.30 3.15 31.11
C GLU A 312 10.20 2.49 29.72
N LEU A 313 9.88 1.20 29.65
CA LEU A 313 9.94 0.41 28.42
C LEU A 313 9.08 1.03 27.29
N PHE A 314 9.71 1.29 26.13
CA PHE A 314 9.01 1.70 24.92
C PHE A 314 7.96 0.65 24.57
N ASN A 315 6.71 1.05 24.33
CA ASN A 315 5.64 0.10 24.05
C ASN A 315 5.74 -0.43 22.61
N TRP A 316 6.55 -1.48 22.42
CA TRP A 316 6.77 -2.12 21.12
C TRP A 316 5.47 -2.63 20.46
N LYS A 317 4.37 -2.81 21.21
CA LYS A 317 3.07 -3.16 20.63
C LYS A 317 2.51 -2.04 19.76
N LEU A 318 2.73 -0.77 20.13
CA LEU A 318 2.34 0.37 19.30
C LEU A 318 3.17 0.43 18.02
N ALA A 319 4.49 0.23 18.13
CA ALA A 319 5.37 0.16 16.96
C ALA A 319 5.06 -1.01 16.02
N LYS A 320 4.63 -2.17 16.55
CA LYS A 320 4.14 -3.28 15.72
C LYS A 320 2.88 -2.91 14.92
N GLY A 321 2.00 -2.10 15.49
CA GLY A 321 0.86 -1.53 14.77
C GLY A 321 1.31 -0.63 13.62
N ALA A 322 2.30 0.22 13.87
CA ALA A 322 2.90 1.13 12.90
C ALA A 322 3.60 0.42 11.74
N TYR A 323 4.31 -0.69 12.00
CA TYR A 323 4.99 -1.47 10.96
C TYR A 323 4.08 -1.88 9.80
N ARG A 324 2.80 -2.16 10.08
CA ARG A 324 1.83 -2.55 9.04
C ARG A 324 1.33 -1.38 8.18
N LEU A 325 1.67 -0.16 8.57
CA LEU A 325 1.12 1.07 8.00
C LEU A 325 2.15 1.83 7.15
N VAL A 326 3.45 1.51 7.28
CA VAL A 326 4.54 2.19 6.56
C VAL A 326 5.56 1.18 6.03
N ASP A 327 6.13 1.46 4.86
CA ASP A 327 7.05 0.55 4.19
C ASP A 327 8.44 0.49 4.86
N ARG A 328 8.89 1.60 5.47
CA ARG A 328 10.22 1.73 6.08
C ARG A 328 10.09 2.29 7.49
N LEU A 329 9.93 1.39 8.45
CA LEU A 329 9.90 1.73 9.87
C LEU A 329 11.30 1.60 10.49
N TYR A 330 11.82 2.71 10.98
CA TYR A 330 12.98 2.77 11.86
C TYR A 330 12.49 2.69 13.32
N LEU A 331 13.09 1.81 14.11
CA LEU A 331 12.84 1.72 15.54
C LEU A 331 14.04 2.28 16.30
N ALA A 332 13.80 3.32 17.10
CA ALA A 332 14.80 3.95 17.96
C ALA A 332 14.36 3.89 19.43
N GLY A 333 14.97 4.70 20.28
CA GLY A 333 14.53 4.90 21.67
C GLY A 333 15.12 3.94 22.68
N GLY A 334 16.38 4.16 23.07
CA GLY A 334 17.01 3.42 24.17
C GLY A 334 17.35 1.96 23.85
N LEU A 335 17.57 1.65 22.57
CA LEU A 335 17.99 0.32 22.14
C LEU A 335 19.42 0.02 22.62
N THR A 336 19.62 -1.17 23.15
CA THR A 336 20.89 -1.72 23.64
C THR A 336 21.03 -3.17 23.17
N ALA A 337 22.23 -3.75 23.34
CA ALA A 337 22.45 -5.16 23.03
C ALA A 337 21.51 -6.12 23.79
N ASP A 338 21.02 -5.70 24.97
CA ASP A 338 20.19 -6.55 25.83
C ASP A 338 18.72 -6.57 25.41
N ASN A 339 18.24 -5.54 24.67
CA ASN A 339 16.82 -5.41 24.32
C ASN A 339 16.52 -5.45 22.81
N VAL A 340 17.52 -5.22 21.95
CA VAL A 340 17.30 -5.03 20.51
C VAL A 340 16.77 -6.31 19.84
N SER A 341 17.23 -7.48 20.27
CA SER A 341 16.79 -8.74 19.68
C SER A 341 15.30 -9.01 19.93
N GLU A 342 14.79 -8.64 21.11
CA GLU A 342 13.37 -8.75 21.43
C GLU A 342 12.55 -7.71 20.66
N ALA A 343 13.05 -6.48 20.59
CA ALA A 343 12.43 -5.39 19.81
C ALA A 343 12.24 -5.78 18.34
N ILE A 344 13.26 -6.37 17.71
CA ILE A 344 13.20 -6.85 16.32
C ILE A 344 12.18 -7.97 16.16
N LYS A 345 12.15 -8.95 17.07
CA LYS A 345 11.18 -10.07 17.01
C LYS A 345 9.74 -9.59 17.08
N ILE A 346 9.47 -8.56 17.90
CA ILE A 346 8.12 -8.02 18.10
C ILE A 346 7.69 -7.11 16.96
N VAL A 347 8.55 -6.16 16.58
CA VAL A 347 8.21 -5.06 15.66
C VAL A 347 8.53 -5.40 14.21
N ARG A 348 9.58 -6.18 13.95
CA ARG A 348 10.17 -6.46 12.62
C ARG A 348 10.48 -5.19 11.82
N PRO A 349 11.21 -4.22 12.41
CA PRO A 349 11.44 -2.94 11.74
C PRO A 349 12.34 -3.11 10.51
N PHE A 350 12.23 -2.15 9.58
CA PHE A 350 13.15 -2.04 8.45
C PHE A 350 14.58 -1.77 8.94
N ALA A 351 14.73 -0.91 9.94
CA ALA A 351 15.99 -0.60 10.58
C ALA A 351 15.85 -0.40 12.09
N VAL A 352 16.90 -0.67 12.84
CA VAL A 352 17.06 -0.23 14.24
C VAL A 352 18.05 0.93 14.29
N ASP A 353 17.75 1.95 15.10
CA ASP A 353 18.60 3.13 15.29
C ASP A 353 19.06 3.23 16.74
N ALA A 354 20.37 3.15 16.95
CA ALA A 354 20.99 3.24 18.28
C ALA A 354 21.90 4.46 18.39
N CYS A 355 21.83 5.13 19.54
CA CYS A 355 22.62 6.31 19.85
C CYS A 355 23.23 6.22 21.25
N SER A 356 22.50 6.59 22.31
CA SER A 356 23.01 6.63 23.69
C SER A 356 23.23 5.25 24.33
N GLY A 357 22.47 4.23 23.92
CA GLY A 357 22.59 2.87 24.47
C GLY A 357 23.93 2.17 24.16
N ILE A 358 24.72 2.75 23.27
CA ILE A 358 26.03 2.25 22.80
C ILE A 358 27.14 3.30 23.00
N GLU A 359 26.89 4.31 23.82
CA GLU A 359 27.86 5.36 24.15
C GLU A 359 28.60 5.06 25.46
N MET A 360 29.83 5.56 25.56
CA MET A 360 30.56 5.72 26.81
C MET A 360 30.15 7.03 27.47
N GLU A 361 30.14 8.10 26.67
CA GLU A 361 29.65 9.44 27.00
C GLU A 361 28.99 10.05 25.75
N PRO A 362 28.14 11.09 25.86
CA PRO A 362 27.46 11.67 24.72
C PRO A 362 28.43 12.03 23.58
N GLY A 363 28.22 11.44 22.41
CA GLY A 363 29.07 11.65 21.24
C GLY A 363 30.27 10.71 21.10
N LYS A 364 30.66 9.94 22.13
CA LYS A 364 31.75 8.95 22.05
C LYS A 364 31.20 7.53 22.23
N LYS A 365 31.33 6.71 21.17
CA LYS A 365 30.83 5.32 21.17
C LYS A 365 31.70 4.42 22.05
N ASP A 366 31.04 3.54 22.79
CA ASP A 366 31.70 2.43 23.45
C ASP A 366 31.77 1.26 22.44
N HIS A 367 32.98 0.96 21.98
CA HIS A 367 33.18 -0.02 20.90
C HIS A 367 32.75 -1.43 21.29
N GLU A 368 32.81 -1.79 22.57
CA GLU A 368 32.35 -3.08 23.05
C GLU A 368 30.82 -3.15 23.10
N LYS A 369 30.15 -2.08 23.57
CA LYS A 369 28.67 -2.01 23.49
C LYS A 369 28.19 -2.02 22.05
N LEU A 370 28.86 -1.28 21.17
CA LEU A 370 28.55 -1.25 19.73
C LEU A 370 28.70 -2.64 19.11
N ARG A 371 29.80 -3.35 19.38
CA ARG A 371 30.04 -4.73 18.91
C ARG A 371 28.93 -5.68 19.39
N ARG A 372 28.59 -5.63 20.68
CA ARG A 372 27.50 -6.45 21.24
C ARG A 372 26.14 -6.11 20.62
N PHE A 373 25.87 -4.82 20.38
CA PHE A 373 24.63 -4.38 19.77
C PHE A 373 24.49 -4.93 18.34
N VAL A 374 25.53 -4.76 17.52
CA VAL A 374 25.50 -5.26 16.13
C VAL A 374 25.36 -6.78 16.10
N ALA A 375 26.08 -7.52 16.95
CA ALA A 375 25.93 -8.97 17.06
C ALA A 375 24.49 -9.37 17.43
N ALA A 376 23.90 -8.72 18.45
CA ALA A 376 22.54 -8.99 18.89
C ALA A 376 21.48 -8.73 17.80
N VAL A 377 21.70 -7.75 16.92
CA VAL A 377 20.83 -7.53 15.74
C VAL A 377 21.01 -8.66 14.73
N ARG A 378 22.24 -9.03 14.39
CA ARG A 378 22.52 -10.03 13.35
C ARG A 378 22.10 -11.45 13.76
N GLU A 379 22.08 -11.77 15.05
CA GLU A 379 21.59 -13.05 15.58
C GLU A 379 20.06 -13.25 15.45
N THR A 380 19.30 -12.19 15.16
CA THR A 380 17.83 -12.30 14.99
C THR A 380 17.37 -12.68 13.59
N ILE A 381 18.31 -12.92 12.67
CA ILE A 381 18.10 -13.06 11.22
C ILE A 381 18.14 -14.52 10.77
#